data_AF-A0A9X1W9W6-F1
#
_entry.id   AF-A0A9X1W9W6-F1
#
_cell.length_a   1.000
_cell.length_b   1.000
_cell.length_c   1.000
_cell.angle_alpha   90.00
_cell.angle_beta   90.00
_cell.angle_gamma   90.00
#
_symmetry.space_group_name_H-M   'P 1'
#
loop_
_entity.id
_entity.type
_entity.pdbx_description
1 polymer ?
#
loop_
_entity_poly.entity_id
_entity_poly.type
_entity_poly.pdbx_seq_one_letter_code
_entity_poly.pdbx_strand_id
1 'polypeptide(L)'
;MLKKLLHYAISFALIFGCLYLGNTIQSLLGVSIPGSIFGMLILFAALASNIVPVKWVQPGAHTFIRYMILLFVPVSVGLMNHFDTLLDNALPILASAIGGTFIVMVCLAVFLDRFLKGSGK
;
A
#
# COMPACT_ATOMS: atom_id res chain seq x y z
N MET A 1 -7.08 -7.53 29.92
CA MET A 1 -7.62 -8.02 28.64
C MET A 1 -8.30 -6.91 27.83
N LEU A 2 -9.24 -6.16 28.44
CA LEU A 2 -10.00 -5.08 27.79
C LEU A 2 -9.14 -3.94 27.18
N LYS A 3 -8.09 -3.46 27.88
CA LYS A 3 -7.19 -2.41 27.36
C LYS A 3 -6.40 -2.83 26.11
N LYS A 4 -6.06 -4.12 25.99
CA LYS A 4 -5.40 -4.66 24.79
C LYS A 4 -6.37 -4.71 23.63
N LEU A 5 -7.60 -5.20 23.86
CA LEU A 5 -8.66 -5.21 22.85
C LEU A 5 -8.96 -3.80 22.33
N LEU A 6 -9.01 -2.81 23.22
CA LEU A 6 -9.21 -1.41 22.86
C LEU A 6 -8.07 -0.88 21.97
N HIS A 7 -6.82 -1.21 22.27
CA HIS A 7 -5.69 -0.82 21.40
C HIS A 7 -5.81 -1.42 20.00
N TYR A 8 -6.20 -2.70 19.88
CA TYR A 8 -6.45 -3.31 18.58
C TYR A 8 -7.58 -2.60 17.83
N ALA A 9 -8.71 -2.33 18.49
CA ALA A 9 -9.82 -1.62 17.89
C ALA A 9 -9.42 -0.24 17.37
N ILE A 10 -8.62 0.51 18.13
CA ILE A 10 -8.08 1.81 17.72
C ILE A 10 -7.14 1.66 16.52
N SER A 11 -6.26 0.65 16.51
CA SER A 11 -5.38 0.38 15.36
C SER A 11 -6.18 0.15 14.07
N PHE A 12 -7.20 -0.71 14.15
CA PHE A 12 -8.07 -0.98 13.01
C PHE A 12 -8.84 0.26 12.58
N ALA A 13 -9.43 1.00 13.52
CA ALA A 13 -10.16 2.22 13.24
C ALA A 13 -9.28 3.28 12.55
N LEU A 14 -8.01 3.42 12.96
CA LEU A 14 -7.07 4.34 12.31
C LEU A 14 -6.75 3.90 10.87
N ILE A 15 -6.42 2.62 10.65
CA ILE A 15 -6.09 2.10 9.33
C ILE A 15 -7.29 2.23 8.37
N PHE A 16 -8.48 1.80 8.81
CA PHE A 16 -9.70 1.90 8.00
C PHE A 16 -10.17 3.34 7.83
N GLY A 17 -10.01 4.19 8.84
CA GLY A 17 -10.32 5.61 8.76
C GLY A 17 -9.46 6.32 7.71
N CYS A 18 -8.15 6.08 7.72
CA CYS A 18 -7.25 6.61 6.68
C CYS A 18 -7.59 6.08 5.28
N LEU A 19 -7.93 4.79 5.14
CA LEU A 19 -8.37 4.22 3.87
C LEU A 19 -9.66 4.87 3.37
N TYR A 20 -10.65 5.08 4.24
CA TYR A 20 -11.91 5.72 3.90
C TYR A 20 -11.70 7.18 3.46
N LEU A 21 -10.87 7.93 4.17
CA LEU A 21 -10.48 9.28 3.76
C LEU A 21 -9.76 9.27 2.41
N GLY A 22 -8.83 8.33 2.19
CA GLY A 22 -8.13 8.18 0.91
C GLY A 22 -9.08 7.89 -0.27
N ASN A 23 -10.07 7.01 -0.07
CA ASN A 23 -11.11 6.74 -1.07
C ASN A 23 -12.02 7.94 -1.32
N THR A 24 -12.34 8.72 -0.28
CA THR A 24 -13.12 9.96 -0.42
C THR A 24 -12.35 11.01 -1.20
N ILE A 25 -11.04 11.15 -0.94
CA ILE A 25 -10.16 12.03 -1.70
C ILE A 25 -10.09 11.58 -3.16
N GLN A 26 -9.90 10.28 -3.41
CA GLN A 26 -9.89 9.74 -4.77
C GLN A 26 -11.20 10.06 -5.51
N SER A 27 -12.35 9.85 -4.88
CA SER A 27 -13.65 10.07 -5.53
C SER A 27 -13.88 11.55 -5.84
N LEU A 28 -13.39 12.47 -5.01
CA LEU A 28 -13.46 13.91 -5.24
C LEU A 28 -12.51 14.39 -6.34
N LEU A 29 -11.29 13.84 -6.41
CA LEU A 29 -10.28 14.22 -7.39
C LEU A 29 -10.46 13.55 -8.76
N GLY A 30 -11.20 12.44 -8.84
CA GLY A 30 -11.45 11.73 -10.10
C GLY A 30 -10.19 11.15 -10.76
N VAL A 31 -9.12 10.94 -9.99
CA VAL A 31 -7.82 10.45 -10.50
C VAL A 31 -7.77 8.92 -10.57
N SER A 32 -7.05 8.38 -11.55
CA SER A 32 -6.84 6.93 -11.74
C SER A 32 -5.98 6.26 -10.65
N ILE A 33 -5.55 7.01 -9.64
CA ILE A 33 -4.74 6.51 -8.53
C ILE A 33 -5.67 5.87 -7.49
N PRO A 34 -5.46 4.62 -7.08
CA PRO A 34 -6.27 3.97 -6.05
C PRO A 34 -6.28 4.76 -4.74
N GLY A 35 -7.45 4.88 -4.11
CA GLY A 35 -7.64 5.58 -2.83
C GLY A 35 -6.81 5.00 -1.68
N SER A 36 -6.42 3.73 -1.77
CA SER A 36 -5.50 3.09 -0.82
C SER A 36 -4.12 3.77 -0.77
N ILE A 37 -3.63 4.31 -1.88
CA ILE A 37 -2.36 5.05 -1.92
C ILE A 37 -2.50 6.36 -1.14
N PHE A 38 -3.59 7.10 -1.35
CA PHE A 38 -3.88 8.31 -0.58
C PHE A 38 -4.05 8.01 0.91
N GLY A 39 -4.77 6.93 1.26
CA GLY A 39 -4.91 6.52 2.65
C GLY A 39 -3.58 6.18 3.32
N MET A 40 -2.66 5.54 2.59
CA MET A 40 -1.30 5.27 3.05
C MET A 40 -0.51 6.57 3.28
N LEU A 41 -0.58 7.52 2.35
CA LEU A 41 0.09 8.82 2.49
C LEU A 41 -0.44 9.63 3.67
N ILE A 42 -1.77 9.62 3.90
CA ILE A 42 -2.40 10.25 5.07
C ILE A 42 -1.88 9.62 6.35
N LEU A 43 -1.89 8.29 6.43
CA LEU A 43 -1.41 7.58 7.61
C LEU A 43 0.08 7.87 7.84
N PHE A 44 0.88 7.86 6.78
CA PHE A 44 2.29 8.21 6.83
C PHE A 44 2.51 9.63 7.35
N ALA A 45 1.78 10.62 6.83
CA ALA A 45 1.86 12.00 7.29
C ALA A 45 1.46 12.13 8.78
N ALA A 46 0.39 11.45 9.20
CA ALA A 46 -0.06 11.45 10.59
C ALA A 46 0.99 10.85 11.55
N LEU A 47 1.71 9.82 11.11
CA LEU A 47 2.84 9.22 11.86
C LEU A 47 4.07 10.14 11.84
N ALA A 48 4.42 10.70 10.69
CA ALA A 48 5.58 11.57 10.51
C ALA A 48 5.44 12.88 11.31
N SER A 49 4.24 13.45 11.38
CA SER A 49 3.92 14.63 12.20
C SER A 49 3.80 14.33 13.70
N ASN A 50 4.03 13.08 14.14
CA ASN A 50 3.88 12.62 15.54
C ASN A 50 2.47 12.82 16.15
N ILE A 51 1.45 13.10 15.32
CA ILE A 51 0.05 13.24 15.76
C ILE A 51 -0.46 11.88 16.24
N VAL A 52 -0.10 10.82 15.53
CA VAL A 52 -0.47 9.44 15.86
C VAL A 52 0.78 8.65 16.24
N PRO A 53 0.91 8.19 17.49
CA PRO A 53 2.05 7.39 17.91
C PRO A 53 2.01 6.01 17.23
N VAL A 54 3.16 5.56 16.71
CA VAL A 54 3.30 4.27 16.00
C VAL A 54 2.73 3.09 16.79
N LYS A 55 2.87 3.12 18.12
CA LYS A 55 2.36 2.10 19.06
C LYS A 55 0.85 1.86 18.92
N TRP A 56 0.09 2.84 18.45
CA TRP A 56 -1.37 2.74 18.28
C TRP A 56 -1.77 2.04 16.99
N VAL A 57 -0.92 2.03 15.96
CA VAL A 57 -1.22 1.43 14.65
C VAL A 57 -0.56 0.06 14.50
N GLN A 58 0.61 -0.12 15.11
CA GLN A 58 1.42 -1.33 15.02
C GLN A 58 0.67 -2.65 15.31
N PRO A 59 -0.20 -2.79 16.35
CA PRO A 59 -0.86 -4.06 16.64
C PRO A 59 -1.81 -4.51 15.53
N GLY A 60 -2.65 -3.59 15.03
CA GLY A 60 -3.56 -3.86 13.92
C GLY A 60 -2.81 -4.14 12.61
N ALA A 61 -1.83 -3.29 12.27
CA ALA A 61 -1.03 -3.47 11.07
C ALA A 61 -0.28 -4.81 11.06
N HIS A 62 0.32 -5.20 12.19
CA HIS A 62 1.04 -6.46 12.28
C HIS A 62 0.12 -7.68 12.09
N THR A 63 -1.15 -7.58 12.52
CA THR A 63 -2.14 -8.65 12.31
C THR A 63 -2.43 -8.83 10.82
N PHE A 64 -2.67 -7.75 10.09
CA PHE A 64 -2.87 -7.81 8.63
C PHE A 64 -1.65 -8.38 7.91
N ILE A 65 -0.44 -7.94 8.26
CA ILE A 65 0.81 -8.45 7.67
C ILE A 65 0.98 -9.94 7.97
N ARG A 66 0.69 -10.37 9.20
CA ARG A 66 0.80 -11.77 9.62
C ARG A 66 -0.14 -12.69 8.82
N TYR A 67 -1.35 -12.23 8.52
CA TYR A 67 -2.34 -13.00 7.76
C TYR A 67 -2.45 -12.59 6.29
N MET A 68 -1.46 -11.86 5.77
CA MET A 68 -1.48 -11.31 4.41
C MET A 68 -1.65 -12.41 3.35
N ILE A 69 -0.99 -13.56 3.52
CA ILE A 69 -1.11 -14.70 2.61
C ILE A 69 -2.58 -15.18 2.54
N LEU A 70 -3.27 -15.23 3.67
CA LEU A 70 -4.66 -15.67 3.75
C LEU A 70 -5.59 -14.69 3.03
N LEU A 71 -5.30 -13.39 3.08
CA LEU A 71 -6.03 -12.35 2.34
C LEU A 71 -5.77 -12.40 0.82
N PHE A 72 -4.64 -12.96 0.37
CA PHE A 72 -4.35 -13.15 -1.04
C PHE A 72 -5.09 -14.34 -1.66
N VAL A 73 -5.42 -15.38 -0.88
CA VAL A 73 -6.10 -16.58 -1.41
C VAL A 73 -7.41 -16.25 -2.15
N PRO A 74 -8.36 -15.46 -1.59
CA PRO A 74 -9.59 -15.10 -2.29
C PRO A 74 -9.34 -14.32 -3.58
N VAL A 75 -8.35 -13.41 -3.57
CA VAL A 75 -7.97 -12.61 -4.74
C VAL A 75 -7.43 -13.53 -5.84
N SER A 76 -6.55 -14.46 -5.49
CA SER A 76 -5.97 -15.42 -6.43
C SER A 76 -7.00 -16.38 -7.02
N VAL A 77 -7.96 -16.87 -6.21
CA VAL A 77 -9.05 -17.73 -6.72
C VAL A 77 -9.96 -16.94 -7.67
N GLY A 78 -10.20 -15.66 -7.40
CA GLY A 78 -10.94 -14.78 -8.32
C GLY A 78 -10.28 -14.64 -9.69
N LEU A 79 -8.95 -14.64 -9.76
CA LEU A 79 -8.20 -14.61 -11.04
C LEU A 79 -8.41 -15.89 -11.87
N MET A 80 -8.74 -17.01 -11.23
CA MET A 80 -8.99 -18.27 -11.94
C MET A 80 -10.19 -18.19 -12.90
N ASN A 81 -11.13 -17.28 -12.65
CA ASN A 81 -12.26 -17.02 -13.55
C ASN A 81 -11.84 -16.39 -14.88
N HIS A 82 -10.62 -15.85 -14.97
CA HIS A 82 -10.06 -15.21 -16.16
C HIS A 82 -8.75 -15.90 -16.62
N PHE A 83 -8.56 -17.17 -16.23
CA PHE A 83 -7.32 -17.89 -16.44
C PHE A 83 -6.89 -17.97 -17.91
N ASP A 84 -7.85 -18.15 -18.84
CA ASP A 84 -7.58 -18.21 -20.28
C ASP A 84 -7.00 -16.87 -20.80
N THR A 85 -7.57 -15.74 -20.37
CA THR A 85 -7.08 -14.41 -20.74
C THR A 85 -5.68 -14.14 -20.16
N LEU A 86 -5.39 -14.67 -18.97
CA LEU A 86 -4.04 -14.59 -18.37
C LEU A 86 -3.02 -15.39 -19.18
N LEU A 87 -3.39 -16.58 -19.67
CA LEU A 87 -2.53 -17.42 -20.51
C LEU A 87 -2.23 -16.76 -21.85
N ASP A 88 -3.25 -16.22 -22.52
CA ASP A 88 -3.10 -15.54 -23.82
C ASP A 88 -2.18 -14.31 -23.72
N ASN A 89 -2.17 -13.65 -22.56
CA ASN A 89 -1.37 -12.44 -22.30
C ASN A 89 -0.18 -12.70 -21.36
N ALA A 90 0.20 -13.96 -21.12
CA ALA A 90 1.23 -14.30 -20.14
C ALA A 90 2.58 -13.62 -20.44
N LEU A 91 2.94 -13.55 -21.72
CA LEU A 91 4.20 -12.98 -22.16
C LEU A 91 4.26 -11.44 -21.99
N PRO A 92 3.26 -10.65 -22.43
CA PRO A 92 3.13 -9.23 -22.08
C PRO A 92 3.14 -8.97 -20.57
N ILE A 93 2.41 -9.76 -19.78
CA ILE A 93 2.32 -9.59 -18.32
C ILE A 93 3.70 -9.77 -17.68
N LEU A 94 4.39 -10.88 -17.98
CA LEU A 94 5.74 -11.15 -17.48
C LEU A 94 6.75 -10.08 -17.90
N ALA A 95 6.71 -9.68 -19.17
CA ALA A 95 7.58 -8.63 -19.69
C ALA A 95 7.35 -7.30 -18.96
N SER A 96 6.09 -6.90 -18.73
CA SER A 96 5.76 -5.67 -17.99
C SER A 96 6.15 -5.75 -16.51
N ALA A 97 5.97 -6.91 -15.87
CA ALA A 97 6.25 -7.09 -14.45
C ALA A 97 7.75 -7.02 -14.18
N ILE A 98 8.55 -7.78 -14.94
CA ILE A 98 10.00 -7.82 -14.78
C ILE A 98 10.60 -6.53 -15.32
N GLY A 99 10.29 -6.16 -16.57
CA GLY A 99 10.82 -4.97 -17.21
C GLY A 99 10.45 -3.69 -16.48
N GLY A 100 9.17 -3.54 -16.09
CA GLY A 100 8.70 -2.39 -15.32
C GLY A 100 9.39 -2.27 -13.97
N THR A 101 9.56 -3.38 -13.24
CA THR A 101 10.27 -3.38 -11.95
C THR A 101 11.73 -2.96 -12.10
N PHE A 102 12.43 -3.49 -13.11
CA PHE A 102 13.82 -3.09 -13.42
C PHE A 102 13.93 -1.61 -13.77
N ILE A 103 13.06 -1.12 -14.67
CA ILE A 103 13.05 0.28 -15.09
C ILE A 103 12.80 1.20 -13.90
N VAL A 104 11.79 0.90 -13.08
CA VAL A 104 11.47 1.70 -11.88
C VAL A 104 12.64 1.69 -10.90
N MET A 105 13.28 0.54 -10.65
CA MET A 105 14.45 0.47 -9.76
C MET A 105 15.61 1.33 -10.27
N VAL A 106 15.96 1.23 -11.55
CA VAL A 106 17.07 2.00 -12.15
C VAL A 106 16.77 3.49 -12.16
N CYS A 107 15.57 3.89 -12.61
CA CYS A 107 15.16 5.28 -12.63
C CYS A 107 15.15 5.89 -11.23
N LEU A 108 14.59 5.18 -10.24
CA LEU A 108 14.54 5.64 -8.85
C LEU A 108 15.95 5.75 -8.26
N ALA A 109 16.82 4.78 -8.51
CA ALA A 109 18.20 4.81 -8.02
C ALA A 109 18.99 6.00 -8.59
N VAL A 110 18.89 6.25 -9.91
CA VAL A 110 19.56 7.39 -10.55
C VAL A 110 18.99 8.72 -10.05
N PHE A 111 17.67 8.81 -9.88
CA PHE A 111 17.02 10.01 -9.38
C PHE A 111 17.46 10.34 -7.94
N LEU A 112 17.47 9.35 -7.05
CA LEU A 112 17.92 9.51 -5.66
C LEU A 112 19.40 9.87 -5.58
N ASP A 113 20.28 9.23 -6.36
CA ASP A 113 21.72 9.56 -6.37
C ASP A 113 21.95 11.02 -6.82
N ARG A 114 21.20 11.50 -7.82
CA ARG A 114 21.26 12.90 -8.24
C ARG A 114 20.71 13.86 -7.18
N PHE A 115 19.58 13.53 -6.56
CA PHE A 115 18.97 14.37 -5.53
C PHE A 115 19.87 14.50 -4.29
N LEU A 116 20.46 13.39 -3.84
CA LEU A 116 21.37 13.38 -2.69
C LEU A 116 22.71 14.06 -2.99
N LYS A 117 23.29 13.88 -4.18
CA LYS A 117 24.50 14.63 -4.60
C LYS A 117 24.24 16.12 -4.77
N GLY A 118 23.01 16.52 -5.14
CA GLY A 118 22.60 17.92 -5.22
C GLY A 118 22.38 18.60 -3.86
N SER A 119 22.10 17.85 -2.80
CA SER A 119 21.86 18.36 -1.44
C SER A 119 23.13 18.52 -0.59
N GLY A 120 24.30 18.14 -1.12
CA GLY A 120 25.61 18.21 -0.44
C GLY A 120 26.46 19.44 -0.76
N LYS A 121 25.85 20.54 -1.24
CA LYS A 121 26.50 21.84 -1.45
C LYS A 121 25.80 22.92 -0.63
#